data_AF-A0A8J6TW74-F1
#
_entry.id   AF-A0A8J6TW74-F1
#
_cell.length_a   1.000
_cell.length_b   1.000
_cell.length_c   1.000
_cell.angle_alpha   90.00
_cell.angle_beta   90.00
_cell.angle_gamma   90.00
#
_symmetry.space_group_name_H-M   'P 1'
#
loop_
_entity.id
_entity.type
_entity.pdbx_description
1 polymer ?
#
loop_
_entity_poly.entity_id
_entity_poly.type
_entity_poly.pdbx_seq_one_letter_code
_entity_poly.pdbx_strand_id
1 'polypeptide(L)' 'IRVECYAGYRGEETPRRFWLGAKKIEVQDVLDRWMAPDHRYFKVLGHDKAVYILRHDAVSWDWDLTFYQQAGTPIDPAAS' A
#
# COMPACT_ATOMS: atom_id res chain seq x y z
N ILE A 1 -7.02 0.24 7.81
CA ILE A 1 -7.62 0.49 6.48
C ILE A 1 -8.19 -0.80 5.91
N ARG A 2 -9.21 -0.76 5.05
CA ARG A 2 -9.68 -1.97 4.36
C ARG A 2 -8.80 -2.23 3.14
N VAL A 3 -8.38 -3.48 2.96
CA VAL A 3 -7.60 -3.94 1.80
C VAL A 3 -8.25 -5.21 1.26
N GLU A 4 -8.40 -5.30 -0.05
CA GLU A 4 -8.73 -6.55 -0.74
C GLU A 4 -7.48 -7.09 -1.42
N CYS A 5 -7.16 -8.32 -1.10
CA CYS A 5 -6.04 -9.06 -1.67
C CYS A 5 -6.52 -10.05 -2.71
N TYR A 6 -5.64 -10.39 -3.65
CA TYR A 6 -5.79 -11.62 -4.41
C TYR A 6 -5.03 -12.73 -3.67
N ALA A 7 -5.73 -13.81 -3.31
CA ALA A 7 -5.08 -15.03 -2.87
C ALA A 7 -4.57 -15.76 -4.13
N GLY A 8 -3.26 -15.64 -4.41
CA GLY A 8 -2.65 -16.45 -5.45
C GLY A 8 -2.70 -17.95 -5.10
N TYR A 9 -2.49 -18.82 -6.09
CA TYR A 9 -2.44 -20.30 -5.94
C TYR A 9 -1.40 -20.80 -4.89
N ARG A 10 -0.55 -19.91 -4.36
CA ARG A 10 0.45 -20.18 -3.31
C ARG A 10 0.19 -19.46 -1.98
N GLY A 11 -0.99 -18.86 -1.80
CA GLY A 11 -1.37 -18.20 -0.54
C GLY A 11 -0.69 -16.86 -0.27
N GLU A 12 0.10 -16.32 -1.20
CA GLU A 12 0.59 -14.95 -1.08
C GLU A 12 -0.53 -13.95 -1.40
N GLU A 13 -1.06 -13.34 -0.35
CA GLU A 13 -1.94 -12.20 -0.44
C GLU A 13 -1.17 -10.99 -1.00
N THR A 14 -1.57 -10.54 -2.18
CA THR A 14 -1.05 -9.30 -2.78
C THR A 14 -2.19 -8.27 -2.87
N PRO A 15 -2.01 -7.03 -2.39
CA PRO A 15 -3.04 -5.99 -2.45
C PRO A 15 -3.51 -5.73 -3.89
N ARG A 16 -4.83 -5.69 -4.07
CA ARG A 16 -5.48 -5.33 -5.34
C ARG A 16 -6.16 -3.98 -5.27
N ARG A 17 -6.72 -3.67 -4.11
CA ARG A 17 -7.35 -2.38 -3.85
C ARG A 17 -7.44 -2.13 -2.36
N PHE A 18 -7.57 -0.87 -1.99
CA PHE A 18 -7.77 -0.47 -0.62
C PHE A 18 -8.65 0.78 -0.54
N TRP A 19 -9.13 1.08 0.67
CA TRP A 19 -9.99 2.22 0.93
C TRP A 19 -9.36 3.19 1.92
N LEU A 20 -9.32 4.45 1.53
CA LEU A 20 -8.99 5.59 2.39
C LEU A 20 -10.30 6.37 2.64
N GLY A 21 -10.96 6.06 3.75
CA GLY A 21 -12.34 6.50 3.98
C GLY A 21 -13.27 5.97 2.89
N ALA A 22 -13.97 6.85 2.19
CA ALA A 22 -14.83 6.49 1.06
C ALA A 22 -14.07 6.32 -0.27
N LYS A 23 -12.81 6.75 -0.36
CA LYS A 23 -12.03 6.71 -1.61
C LYS A 23 -11.49 5.31 -1.84
N LYS A 24 -11.91 4.68 -2.94
CA LYS A 24 -11.38 3.40 -3.43
C LYS A 24 -10.13 3.65 -4.29
N ILE A 25 -9.04 2.95 -3.98
CA ILE A 25 -7.81 2.98 -4.78
C ILE A 25 -7.57 1.59 -5.36
N GLU A 26 -7.71 1.45 -6.67
CA GLU A 26 -7.18 0.26 -7.37
C GLU A 26 -5.65 0.34 -7.41
N VAL A 27 -5.00 -0.78 -7.07
CA VAL A 27 -3.54 -0.94 -7.18
C VAL A 27 -3.22 -1.20 -8.64
N GLN A 28 -2.46 -0.29 -9.24
CA GLN A 28 -1.96 -0.42 -10.60
C GLN A 28 -0.76 -1.38 -10.63
N ASP A 29 0.22 -1.15 -9.75
CA ASP A 29 1.42 -1.98 -9.64
C ASP A 29 1.87 -2.12 -8.18
N VAL A 30 2.49 -3.26 -7.86
CA VAL A 30 3.24 -3.45 -6.63
C VAL A 30 4.70 -3.17 -6.94
N LEU A 31 5.21 -2.05 -6.40
CA LEU A 31 6.55 -1.55 -6.67
C LEU A 31 7.60 -2.28 -5.83
N ASP A 32 7.24 -2.69 -4.61
CA ASP A 32 8.12 -3.40 -3.70
C ASP A 32 7.32 -4.20 -2.65
N ARG A 33 7.93 -5.28 -2.12
CA ARG A 33 7.43 -6.05 -0.99
C ARG A 33 8.57 -6.42 -0.06
N TRP A 34 8.36 -6.30 1.25
CA TRP A 34 9.34 -6.77 2.22
C TRP A 34 8.68 -7.33 3.48
N MET A 35 9.35 -8.32 4.06
CA MET A 35 8.94 -9.01 5.27
C MET A 35 9.72 -8.46 6.46
N ALA A 36 9.01 -8.21 7.55
CA ALA A 36 9.53 -8.05 8.89
C ALA A 36 9.04 -9.23 9.75
N PRO A 37 9.58 -9.44 10.97
CA PRO A 37 9.20 -10.58 11.81
C PRO A 37 7.70 -10.72 12.09
N ASP A 38 7.01 -9.59 12.22
CA ASP A 38 5.61 -9.44 12.62
C ASP A 38 4.75 -8.72 11.58
N HIS A 39 5.36 -8.22 10.51
CA HIS A 39 4.68 -7.40 9.52
C HIS A 39 5.10 -7.74 8.09
N ARG A 40 4.20 -7.49 7.15
CA ARG A 40 4.50 -7.45 5.72
C ARG A 40 4.19 -6.07 5.17
N TYR A 41 5.10 -5.53 4.39
CA TYR A 41 4.92 -4.23 3.76
C TYR A 41 4.81 -4.36 2.26
N PHE A 42 4.00 -3.48 1.67
CA PHE A 42 3.80 -3.37 0.23
C PHE A 42 3.90 -1.92 -0.17
N LYS A 43 4.84 -1.59 -1.05
CA LYS A 43 4.86 -0.31 -1.75
C LYS A 43 4.06 -0.47 -3.04
N VAL A 44 3.03 0.33 -3.22
CA VAL A 44 2.09 0.22 -4.35
C VAL A 44 1.91 1.54 -5.08
N LEU A 45 1.73 1.45 -6.40
CA LEU A 45 1.28 2.54 -7.25
C LEU A 45 -0.25 2.45 -7.38
N GLY A 46 -0.95 3.52 -7.01
CA GLY A 46 -2.39 3.64 -7.22
C GLY A 46 -2.73 4.06 -8.65
N HIS A 47 -3.94 3.75 -9.10
CA HIS A 47 -4.46 4.25 -10.39
C HIS A 47 -4.48 5.78 -10.49
N ASP A 48 -4.50 6.48 -9.35
CA ASP A 48 -4.39 7.94 -9.24
C ASP A 48 -2.94 8.45 -9.29
N LYS A 49 -2.00 7.57 -9.67
CA LYS A 49 -0.57 7.84 -9.84
C LYS A 49 0.17 8.20 -8.54
N ALA A 50 -0.48 8.01 -7.39
CA ALA A 50 0.14 8.17 -6.08
C ALA A 50 0.83 6.89 -5.60
N VAL A 51 1.82 7.05 -4.72
CA VAL A 51 2.55 5.94 -4.10
C VAL A 51 2.11 5.78 -2.65
N TYR A 52 1.92 4.53 -2.23
CA TYR A 52 1.48 4.17 -0.88
C TYR A 52 2.37 3.07 -0.30
N ILE A 53 2.56 3.06 1.02
CA ILE A 53 3.08 1.89 1.74
C ILE A 53 1.98 1.36 2.65
N LEU A 54 1.58 0.13 2.37
CA LEU A 54 0.61 -0.61 3.18
C LEU A 54 1.38 -1.58 4.09
N ARG A 55 1.05 -1.58 5.38
CA ARG A 55 1.55 -2.55 6.37
C ARG A 55 0.44 -3.53 6.69
N HIS A 56 0.74 -4.82 6.62
CA HIS A 56 -0.12 -5.89 7.09
C HIS A 56 0.49 -6.48 8.35
N ASP A 57 -0.26 -6.46 9.44
CA ASP A 57 0.11 -7.08 10.71
C ASP A 57 -0.14 -8.60 10.64
N ALA A 58 0.87 -9.42 10.91
CA ALA A 58 0.74 -10.87 10.82
C ALA A 58 0.00 -11.51 12.00
N VAL A 59 -0.18 -10.77 13.10
CA VAL A 59 -0.83 -11.23 14.33
C VAL A 59 -2.30 -10.81 14.35
N SER A 60 -2.57 -9.53 14.16
CA SER A 60 -3.94 -9.00 14.19
C SER A 60 -4.65 -9.10 12.83
N TRP A 61 -3.91 -9.35 11.74
CA TRP A 61 -4.42 -9.33 10.36
C TRP A 61 -4.94 -7.98 9.91
N ASP A 62 -4.60 -6.92 10.65
CA ASP A 62 -4.99 -5.55 10.30
C ASP A 62 -4.06 -4.97 9.24
N TRP A 63 -4.62 -4.02 8.49
CA TRP A 63 -3.88 -3.24 7.51
C TRP A 63 -3.79 -1.78 7.94
N ASP A 64 -2.61 -1.20 7.76
CA ASP A 64 -2.34 0.22 7.99
C ASP A 64 -1.73 0.89 6.76
N LEU A 65 -1.94 2.20 6.65
CA LEU A 65 -1.22 3.05 5.72
C LEU A 65 -0.07 3.72 6.49
N THR A 66 1.16 3.43 6.12
CA THR A 66 2.34 3.99 6.80
C THR A 66 3.02 5.11 6.02
N PHE A 67 2.73 5.21 4.72
CA PHE A 67 3.24 6.28 3.85
C PHE A 67 2.29 6.56 2.69
N TYR A 68 2.17 7.83 2.32
CA TYR A 68 1.44 8.29 1.14
C TYR A 68 2.18 9.46 0.48
N GLN A 69 2.33 9.38 -0.84
CA GLN A 69 2.83 10.46 -1.67
C GLN A 69 1.91 10.65 -2.87
N GLN A 70 1.31 11.83 -2.99
CA GLN A 70 0.45 12.19 -4.12
C GLN A 70 1.25 12.28 -5.43
N ALA A 71 0.59 11.96 -6.55
CA ALA A 71 1.12 12.22 -7.87
C ALA A 71 1.40 13.72 -8.06
N GLY A 72 2.62 14.05 -8.47
CA GLY A 72 2.97 15.43 -8.84
C GLY A 72 3.20 16.39 -7.67
N THR A 73 3.37 15.93 -6.43
CA THR A 73 4.02 16.77 -5.41
C THR A 73 5.48 16.97 -5.83
N PRO A 74 5.90 18.19 -6.22
CA PRO A 74 7.32 18.47 -6.40
C PRO A 74 7.99 18.25 -5.04
N ILE A 75 9.12 17.53 -5.00
CA ILE A 75 10.02 17.66 -3.85
C ILE A 75 10.60 19.07 -3.99
N ASP A 76 9.97 20.07 -3.37
CA ASP A 76 10.53 21.42 -3.31
C ASP A 76 11.85 21.34 -2.54
N PRO A 77 13.01 21.57 -3.17
CA PRO A 77 14.30 21.56 -2.49
C PRO A 77 14.51 22.80 -1.59
N ALA A 78 13.53 23.70 -1.55
CA ALA A 78 13.65 25.04 -0.96
C ALA A 78 12.83 25.24 0.33
N ALA A 79 12.22 24.18 0.89
CA ALA A 79 11.65 24.25 2.24
C ALA A 79 12.75 23.97 3.28
N SER A 80 13.61 24.97 3.53
CA SER A 80 14.46 25.12 4.71
C SER A 80 14.75 26.60 4.93
#